data_AF-A0A8X7R462-F1
#
_entry.id   AF-A0A8X7R462-F1
#
_cell.length_a   1.000
_cell.length_b   1.000
_cell.length_c   1.000
_cell.angle_alpha   90.00
_cell.angle_beta   90.00
_cell.angle_gamma   90.00
#
_symmetry.space_group_name_H-M   'P 1'
#
loop_
_entity.id
_entity.type
_entity.pdbx_description
1 polymer ?
#
loop_
_entity_poly.entity_id
_entity_poly.type
_entity_poly.pdbx_seq_one_letter_code
_entity_poly.pdbx_strand_id
1 'polypeptide(L)'
;MKATANIAVWWDMKDCPIPEGYEAGQVRSSLEAAFKEQGYSGPVSITAYGDQTQTPDHILKGLLSTGVSVAHTKSESTSYFMYEDLVKWRRLNPPPATMMIISDQVGDKFTWDLVRLQQRTLYNFFLAYSVEPEYMVLSISEQWCWKKLLSSSPPAAGVQGGAMFYCKSCNYNSEYLKKFRKHLSSYSYDARQVRPSIEAAVKELGDGPVSITAYGDHKHTPLQALSSTGVDIAHTVSDVTYSRMFSDMLEWHRNNSSSNSCYNHAHIG
;
A
#
# COMPACT_ATOMS: atom_id res chain seq x y z
N MET A 1 23.23 11.04 20.20
CA MET A 1 22.44 11.34 18.99
C MET A 1 22.19 10.03 18.27
N LYS A 2 20.93 9.69 17.96
CA LYS A 2 20.64 8.56 17.07
C LYS A 2 21.23 8.90 15.69
N ALA A 3 21.87 7.94 15.02
CA ALA A 3 22.48 8.15 13.71
C ALA A 3 21.46 8.74 12.70
N THR A 4 21.93 9.45 11.68
CA THR A 4 21.10 10.00 10.58
C THR A 4 20.57 8.87 9.69
N ALA A 5 19.60 8.13 10.20
CA ALA A 5 18.98 6.99 9.56
C ALA A 5 17.81 7.44 8.66
N ASN A 6 17.63 6.79 7.51
CA ASN A 6 16.54 7.12 6.60
C ASN A 6 15.18 6.85 7.26
N ILE A 7 14.23 7.77 7.03
CA ILE A 7 12.85 7.68 7.51
C ILE A 7 11.93 7.61 6.28
N ALA A 8 11.14 6.55 6.18
CA ALA A 8 10.11 6.43 5.16
C ALA A 8 8.72 6.48 5.77
N VAL A 9 7.83 7.25 5.15
CA VAL A 9 6.46 7.50 5.60
C VAL A 9 5.49 7.08 4.50
N TRP A 10 4.59 6.16 4.85
CA TRP A 10 3.45 5.75 4.03
C TRP A 10 2.18 6.23 4.68
N TRP A 11 1.46 7.11 3.99
CA TRP A 11 0.31 7.82 4.54
C TRP A 11 -0.98 7.53 3.79
N ASP A 12 -1.94 6.91 4.46
CA ASP A 12 -3.31 6.76 3.97
C ASP A 12 -4.10 8.05 4.22
N MET A 13 -4.37 8.81 3.14
CA MET A 13 -5.11 10.07 3.23
C MET A 13 -6.60 9.88 3.53
N LYS A 14 -7.14 8.67 3.38
CA LYS A 14 -8.54 8.38 3.69
C LYS A 14 -8.72 8.20 5.20
N ASP A 15 -7.87 7.40 5.82
CA ASP A 15 -7.90 7.17 7.27
C ASP A 15 -7.44 8.41 8.04
N CYS A 16 -6.39 9.04 7.54
CA CYS A 16 -5.75 10.21 8.15
C CYS A 16 -5.85 11.42 7.21
N PRO A 17 -7.04 12.00 6.99
CA PRO A 17 -7.19 13.13 6.09
C PRO A 17 -6.51 14.38 6.64
N ILE A 18 -6.18 15.32 5.76
CA ILE A 18 -5.72 16.65 6.17
C ILE A 18 -6.88 17.34 6.91
N PRO A 19 -6.69 17.85 8.14
CA PRO A 19 -7.73 18.57 8.87
C PRO A 19 -8.23 19.80 8.11
N GLU A 20 -9.49 20.15 8.31
CA GLU A 20 -10.07 21.36 7.72
C GLU A 20 -9.28 22.61 8.12
N GLY A 21 -8.98 23.47 7.15
CA GLY A 21 -8.19 24.68 7.35
C GLY A 21 -6.69 24.46 7.50
N TYR A 22 -6.19 23.22 7.45
CA TYR A 22 -4.77 22.93 7.49
C TYR A 22 -4.15 22.97 6.08
N GLU A 23 -3.02 23.67 5.95
CA GLU A 23 -2.33 23.81 4.67
C GLU A 23 -1.58 22.52 4.30
N ALA A 24 -1.91 21.91 3.18
CA ALA A 24 -1.34 20.63 2.78
C ALA A 24 0.20 20.63 2.71
N GLY A 25 0.81 21.74 2.29
CA GLY A 25 2.27 21.87 2.26
C GLY A 25 2.94 21.83 3.64
N GLN A 26 2.19 22.05 4.72
CA GLN A 26 2.73 22.00 6.07
C GLN A 26 2.80 20.57 6.64
N VAL A 27 2.27 19.55 5.95
CA VAL A 27 2.31 18.16 6.45
C VAL A 27 3.75 17.68 6.66
N ARG A 28 4.64 17.93 5.69
CA ARG A 28 6.05 17.51 5.80
C ARG A 28 6.76 18.17 6.97
N SER A 29 6.64 19.49 7.11
CA SER A 29 7.33 20.21 8.18
C SER A 29 6.84 19.81 9.57
N SER A 30 5.54 19.50 9.72
CA SER A 30 5.01 18.94 10.98
C SER A 30 5.58 17.55 11.29
N LEU A 31 5.68 16.66 10.29
CA LEU A 31 6.29 15.35 10.47
C LEU A 31 7.78 15.46 10.84
N GLU A 32 8.55 16.24 10.08
CA GLU A 32 9.98 16.46 10.33
C GLU A 32 10.23 17.12 11.69
N ALA A 33 9.36 18.05 12.13
CA ALA A 33 9.43 18.65 13.46
C ALA A 33 9.20 17.61 14.56
N ALA A 34 8.14 16.79 14.45
CA ALA A 34 7.85 15.73 15.42
C ALA A 34 8.97 14.68 15.50
N PHE A 35 9.58 14.32 14.37
CA PHE A 35 10.74 13.41 14.36
C PHE A 35 11.93 14.02 15.07
N LYS A 36 12.20 15.30 14.83
CA LYS A 36 13.31 16.03 15.44
C LYS A 36 13.16 16.15 16.95
N GLU A 37 11.94 16.36 17.46
CA GLU A 37 11.64 16.35 18.89
C GLU A 37 12.01 15.02 19.56
N GLN A 38 11.81 13.90 18.86
CA GLN A 38 12.22 12.56 19.31
C GLN A 38 13.70 12.23 19.00
N GLY A 39 14.47 13.20 18.51
CA GLY A 39 15.90 13.06 18.23
C GLY A 39 16.24 12.40 16.88
N TYR A 40 15.30 12.35 15.94
CA TYR A 40 15.51 11.83 14.59
C TYR A 40 15.60 12.97 13.57
N SER A 41 16.68 12.98 12.79
CA SER A 41 16.98 14.07 11.83
C SER A 41 17.51 13.55 10.49
N GLY A 42 17.31 12.26 10.21
CA GLY A 42 17.73 11.68 8.94
C GLY A 42 16.82 12.07 7.77
N PRO A 43 17.21 11.73 6.52
CA PRO A 43 16.41 12.03 5.33
C PRO A 43 15.02 11.41 5.40
N VAL A 44 13.98 12.20 5.06
CA VAL A 44 12.58 11.77 5.10
C VAL A 44 12.01 11.64 3.70
N SER A 45 11.48 10.46 3.36
CA SER A 45 10.68 10.23 2.15
C SER A 45 9.21 10.00 2.51
N ILE A 46 8.29 10.76 1.93
CA ILE A 46 6.86 10.70 2.25
C ILE A 46 6.06 10.40 0.98
N THR A 47 5.17 9.41 1.03
CA THR A 47 4.17 9.15 -0.01
C THR A 47 2.77 9.13 0.59
N ALA A 48 1.88 9.96 0.04
CA ALA A 48 0.47 10.05 0.41
C ALA A 48 -0.38 9.23 -0.58
N TYR A 49 -1.19 8.30 -0.08
CA TYR A 49 -2.00 7.38 -0.84
C TYR A 49 -3.48 7.71 -0.72
N GLY A 50 -4.25 7.46 -1.77
CA GLY A 50 -5.69 7.63 -1.75
C GLY A 50 -6.29 7.75 -3.15
N ASP A 51 -7.62 7.90 -3.20
CA ASP A 51 -8.33 8.17 -4.44
C ASP A 51 -8.14 9.63 -4.87
N GLN A 52 -7.05 9.87 -5.59
CA GLN A 52 -6.72 11.20 -6.09
C GLN A 52 -7.66 11.74 -7.18
N THR A 53 -8.65 10.97 -7.65
CA THR A 53 -9.69 11.54 -8.53
C THR A 53 -10.56 12.56 -7.79
N GLN A 54 -10.67 12.41 -6.47
CA GLN A 54 -11.52 13.24 -5.61
C GLN A 54 -10.73 14.33 -4.85
N THR A 55 -9.42 14.17 -4.69
CA THR A 55 -8.57 15.14 -3.98
C THR A 55 -8.47 16.46 -4.74
N PRO A 56 -8.67 17.65 -4.13
CA PRO A 56 -8.54 18.93 -4.82
C PRO A 56 -7.12 19.26 -5.32
N ASP A 57 -7.03 19.99 -6.43
CA ASP A 57 -5.74 20.37 -7.06
C ASP A 57 -4.80 21.16 -6.13
N HIS A 58 -5.34 22.05 -5.30
CA HIS A 58 -4.51 22.87 -4.40
C HIS A 58 -3.83 22.01 -3.32
N ILE A 59 -4.51 20.98 -2.82
CA ILE A 59 -3.95 19.99 -1.89
C ILE A 59 -2.81 19.23 -2.58
N LEU A 60 -3.06 18.69 -3.78
CA LEU A 60 -2.05 17.95 -4.54
C LEU A 60 -0.80 18.79 -4.84
N LYS A 61 -0.98 20.07 -5.20
CA LYS A 61 0.13 21.00 -5.44
C LYS A 61 0.90 21.29 -4.15
N GLY A 62 0.21 21.51 -3.03
CA GLY A 62 0.83 21.81 -1.75
C GLY A 62 1.69 20.64 -1.24
N LEU A 63 1.19 19.41 -1.38
CA LEU A 63 1.96 18.21 -1.06
C LEU A 63 3.20 18.09 -1.95
N LEU A 64 3.03 18.19 -3.27
CA LEU A 64 4.13 17.98 -4.20
C LEU A 64 5.23 19.06 -4.09
N SER A 65 4.84 20.33 -3.89
CA SER A 65 5.79 21.46 -3.80
C SER A 65 6.70 21.37 -2.57
N THR A 66 6.27 20.64 -1.56
CA THR A 66 7.03 20.39 -0.33
C THR A 66 7.67 19.00 -0.35
N GLY A 67 7.66 18.32 -1.49
CA GLY A 67 8.33 17.05 -1.72
C GLY A 67 7.62 15.84 -1.11
N VAL A 68 6.32 15.94 -0.83
CA VAL A 68 5.46 14.79 -0.55
C VAL A 68 4.97 14.20 -1.87
N SER A 69 5.38 12.95 -2.15
CA SER A 69 4.88 12.23 -3.32
C SER A 69 3.42 11.83 -3.11
N VAL A 70 2.66 11.72 -4.20
CA VAL A 70 1.24 11.36 -4.14
C VAL A 70 0.95 10.15 -5.02
N ALA A 71 0.35 9.12 -4.45
CA ALA A 71 -0.06 7.91 -5.12
C ALA A 71 -1.60 7.83 -5.22
N HIS A 72 -2.08 7.69 -6.46
CA HIS A 72 -3.44 7.27 -6.73
C HIS A 72 -3.56 5.75 -6.59
N THR A 73 -4.49 5.38 -5.73
CA THR A 73 -4.96 4.03 -5.46
C THR A 73 -6.49 4.02 -5.47
N LYS A 74 -7.09 2.85 -5.65
CA LYS A 74 -8.49 2.64 -5.29
C LYS A 74 -8.56 2.35 -3.79
N SER A 75 -9.60 2.83 -3.11
CA SER A 75 -9.69 2.76 -1.65
C SER A 75 -9.49 1.35 -1.09
N GLU A 76 -9.92 0.32 -1.81
CA GLU A 76 -9.86 -1.09 -1.42
C GLU A 76 -8.43 -1.66 -1.53
N SER A 77 -7.54 -0.97 -2.25
CA SER A 77 -6.18 -1.40 -2.58
C SER A 77 -5.08 -0.54 -1.93
N THR A 78 -5.44 0.50 -1.19
CA THR A 78 -4.48 1.45 -0.60
C THR A 78 -3.48 0.75 0.31
N SER A 79 -3.95 -0.06 1.26
CA SER A 79 -3.09 -0.78 2.21
C SER A 79 -2.14 -1.76 1.51
N TYR A 80 -2.61 -2.43 0.45
CA TYR A 80 -1.78 -3.31 -0.37
C TYR A 80 -0.63 -2.54 -1.02
N PHE A 81 -0.89 -1.41 -1.70
CA PHE A 81 0.16 -0.64 -2.36
C PHE A 81 1.11 0.04 -1.39
N MET A 82 0.62 0.48 -0.22
CA MET A 82 1.49 0.96 0.86
C MET A 82 2.45 -0.13 1.32
N TYR A 83 1.93 -1.33 1.56
CA TYR A 83 2.74 -2.48 1.98
C TYR A 83 3.75 -2.90 0.91
N GLU A 84 3.33 -2.92 -0.37
CA GLU A 84 4.22 -3.23 -1.49
C GLU A 84 5.41 -2.26 -1.55
N ASP A 85 5.15 -0.96 -1.43
CA ASP A 85 6.20 0.06 -1.41
C ASP A 85 7.09 -0.05 -0.17
N LEU A 86 6.53 -0.39 1.00
CA LEU A 86 7.29 -0.68 2.22
C LEU A 86 8.26 -1.84 2.02
N VAL A 87 7.79 -2.95 1.45
CA VAL A 87 8.60 -4.14 1.17
C VAL A 87 9.70 -3.84 0.14
N LYS A 88 9.41 -3.01 -0.87
CA LYS A 88 10.42 -2.55 -1.84
C LYS A 88 11.47 -1.66 -1.17
N TRP A 89 11.04 -0.67 -0.39
CA TRP A 89 11.92 0.29 0.25
C TRP A 89 12.91 -0.36 1.20
N ARG A 90 12.45 -1.30 2.04
CA ARG A 90 13.31 -1.95 3.05
C ARG A 90 14.44 -2.79 2.45
N ARG A 91 14.27 -3.29 1.21
CA ARG A 91 15.33 -4.03 0.50
C ARG A 91 16.56 -3.18 0.21
N LEU A 92 16.37 -1.87 0.07
CA LEU A 92 17.43 -0.91 -0.22
C LEU A 92 17.88 -0.12 1.02
N ASN A 93 17.18 -0.27 2.15
CA ASN A 93 17.41 0.50 3.37
C ASN A 93 17.45 -0.46 4.57
N PRO A 94 18.57 -1.18 4.81
CA PRO A 94 18.71 -2.03 5.99
C PRO A 94 18.78 -1.20 7.28
N PRO A 95 18.52 -1.78 8.46
CA PRO A 95 18.69 -1.07 9.73
C PRO A 95 20.13 -0.56 9.94
N PRO A 96 20.33 0.59 10.61
CA PRO A 96 19.31 1.43 11.25
C PRO A 96 18.52 2.26 10.23
N ALA A 97 17.20 2.12 10.27
CA ALA A 97 16.24 2.90 9.48
C ALA A 97 14.91 2.98 10.25
N THR A 98 14.07 3.95 9.91
CA THR A 98 12.77 4.15 10.55
C THR A 98 11.66 4.03 9.51
N MET A 99 10.64 3.26 9.85
CA MET A 99 9.42 3.11 9.06
C MET A 99 8.26 3.76 9.79
N MET A 100 7.53 4.65 9.12
CA MET A 100 6.30 5.25 9.64
C MET A 100 5.10 4.86 8.78
N ILE A 101 4.05 4.40 9.43
CA ILE A 101 2.74 4.19 8.78
C ILE A 101 1.74 5.16 9.41
N ILE A 102 0.99 5.86 8.56
CA ILE A 102 -0.08 6.78 8.96
C ILE A 102 -1.39 6.20 8.42
N SER A 103 -2.11 5.45 9.26
CA SER A 103 -3.34 4.75 8.89
C SER A 103 -3.99 4.17 10.16
N ASP A 104 -5.32 4.06 10.15
CA ASP A 104 -6.09 3.39 11.20
C ASP A 104 -6.09 1.87 11.03
N GLN A 105 -5.60 1.37 9.89
CA GLN A 105 -5.63 -0.05 9.51
C GLN A 105 -4.37 -0.82 9.87
N VAL A 106 -3.40 -0.22 10.60
CA VAL A 106 -2.14 -0.89 10.97
C VAL A 106 -2.39 -2.19 11.74
N GLY A 107 -3.32 -2.14 12.70
CA GLY A 107 -3.73 -3.28 13.52
C GLY A 107 -4.25 -4.47 12.71
N ASP A 108 -5.00 -4.21 11.64
CA ASP A 108 -5.65 -5.25 10.82
C ASP A 108 -4.75 -5.69 9.65
N LYS A 109 -4.30 -4.74 8.82
CA LYS A 109 -3.69 -5.04 7.51
C LYS A 109 -2.18 -5.24 7.55
N PHE A 110 -1.48 -4.74 8.58
CA PHE A 110 -0.02 -4.70 8.61
C PHE A 110 0.61 -5.50 9.77
N THR A 111 -0.13 -5.71 10.87
CA THR A 111 0.40 -6.27 12.13
C THR A 111 1.21 -7.54 11.95
N TRP A 112 0.65 -8.59 11.35
CA TRP A 112 1.30 -9.90 11.34
C TRP A 112 2.68 -9.91 10.68
N ASP A 113 2.80 -9.22 9.54
CA ASP A 113 4.05 -9.16 8.80
C ASP A 113 5.07 -8.23 9.45
N LEU A 114 4.62 -7.12 10.03
CA LEU A 114 5.51 -6.21 10.74
C LEU A 114 6.01 -6.81 12.06
N VAL A 115 5.21 -7.60 12.78
CA VAL A 115 5.66 -8.34 13.97
C VAL A 115 6.75 -9.33 13.59
N ARG A 116 6.56 -10.09 12.50
CA ARG A 116 7.58 -11.02 11.98
C ARG A 116 8.85 -10.29 11.57
N LEU A 117 8.73 -9.10 10.99
CA LEU A 117 9.86 -8.26 10.61
C LEU A 117 10.65 -7.80 11.84
N GLN A 118 9.96 -7.36 12.90
CA GLN A 118 10.57 -6.92 14.17
C GLN A 118 11.39 -8.03 14.84
N GLN A 119 10.97 -9.28 14.72
CA GLN A 119 11.75 -10.42 15.26
C GLN A 119 13.08 -10.65 14.54
N ARG A 120 13.24 -10.14 13.31
CA ARG A 120 14.40 -10.39 12.45
C ARG A 120 15.30 -9.18 12.24
N THR A 121 14.80 -7.99 12.53
CA THR A 121 15.42 -6.72 12.15
C THR A 121 15.15 -5.64 13.20
N LEU A 122 16.05 -4.67 13.30
CA LEU A 122 16.01 -3.60 14.29
C LEU A 122 15.53 -2.26 13.69
N TYR A 123 14.50 -2.30 12.86
CA TYR A 123 13.85 -1.07 12.40
C TYR A 123 13.12 -0.37 13.55
N ASN A 124 13.17 0.96 13.59
CA ASN A 124 12.25 1.73 14.42
C ASN A 124 10.90 1.84 13.69
N PHE A 125 9.80 1.69 14.43
CA PHE A 125 8.45 1.80 13.88
C PHE A 125 7.73 2.98 14.48
N PHE A 126 7.28 3.87 13.62
CA PHE A 126 6.47 5.02 13.95
C PHE A 126 5.04 4.80 13.48
N LEU A 127 4.09 5.29 14.26
CA LEU A 127 2.67 5.18 13.95
C LEU A 127 1.98 6.54 14.08
N ALA A 128 1.14 6.88 13.12
CA ALA A 128 0.12 7.90 13.35
C ALA A 128 -1.25 7.38 12.94
N TYR A 129 -2.27 7.80 13.70
CA TYR A 129 -3.65 7.34 13.56
C TYR A 129 -4.64 8.48 13.82
N SER A 130 -5.80 8.43 13.16
CA SER A 130 -6.95 9.26 13.50
C SER A 130 -7.78 8.61 14.59
N VAL A 131 -7.95 7.29 14.52
CA VAL A 131 -8.67 6.47 15.49
C VAL A 131 -7.66 5.59 16.22
N GLU A 132 -7.63 5.71 17.55
CA GLU A 132 -6.68 4.94 18.35
C GLU A 132 -6.90 3.43 18.18
N PRO A 133 -5.86 2.66 17.85
CA PRO A 133 -6.00 1.22 17.73
C PRO A 133 -6.31 0.62 19.10
N GLU A 134 -7.42 -0.12 19.19
CA GLU A 134 -7.85 -0.79 20.43
C GLU A 134 -6.83 -1.84 20.90
N TYR A 135 -6.11 -2.45 19.97
CA TYR A 135 -5.09 -3.45 20.24
C TYR A 135 -3.90 -3.33 19.29
N MET A 136 -2.68 -3.40 19.83
CA MET A 136 -1.46 -3.37 19.04
C MET A 136 -0.39 -4.31 19.63
N VAL A 137 0.04 -5.28 18.81
CA VAL A 137 1.12 -6.23 19.16
C VAL A 137 2.50 -5.73 18.70
N LEU A 138 2.51 -4.76 17.78
CA LEU A 138 3.74 -4.19 17.27
C LEU A 138 4.46 -3.38 18.34
N SER A 139 5.77 -3.56 18.43
CA SER A 139 6.61 -2.66 19.24
C SER A 139 6.75 -1.32 18.50
N ILE A 140 5.94 -0.34 18.90
CA ILE A 140 5.97 1.00 18.31
C ILE A 140 6.99 1.84 19.09
N SER A 141 7.94 2.42 18.37
CA SER A 141 8.97 3.29 18.94
C SER A 141 8.40 4.65 19.31
N GLU A 142 7.56 5.24 18.45
CA GLU A 142 6.91 6.54 18.68
C GLU A 142 5.52 6.54 18.02
N GLN A 143 4.54 7.20 18.63
CA GLN A 143 3.19 7.27 18.08
C GLN A 143 2.52 8.64 18.25
N TRP A 144 1.64 8.99 17.31
CA TRP A 144 0.92 10.27 17.30
C TRP A 144 -0.55 10.13 16.93
N CYS A 145 -1.40 10.90 17.62
CA CYS A 145 -2.73 11.22 17.10
C CYS A 145 -2.59 12.22 15.94
N TRP A 146 -3.07 11.84 14.76
CA TRP A 146 -2.89 12.57 13.50
C TRP A 146 -3.37 14.02 13.57
N LYS A 147 -4.58 14.25 14.10
CA LYS A 147 -5.13 15.60 14.24
C LYS A 147 -4.28 16.49 15.15
N LYS A 148 -3.73 15.92 16.24
CA LYS A 148 -2.87 16.66 17.17
C LYS A 148 -1.50 16.95 16.55
N LEU A 149 -0.96 15.99 15.80
CA LEU A 149 0.30 16.14 15.06
C LEU A 149 0.24 17.31 14.06
N LEU A 150 -0.92 17.53 13.44
CA LEU A 150 -1.16 18.65 12.52
C LEU A 150 -1.79 19.88 13.20
N SER A 151 -1.75 20.00 14.53
CA SER A 151 -2.32 21.16 15.24
C SER A 151 -1.29 22.21 15.66
N SER A 152 0.00 21.85 15.70
CA SER A 152 1.08 22.78 15.96
C SER A 152 1.37 23.63 14.73
N SER A 153 1.58 24.93 14.89
CA SER A 153 2.12 25.79 13.83
C SER A 153 3.52 25.32 13.45
N PRO A 154 3.71 24.62 12.32
CA PRO A 154 5.01 24.09 12.00
C PRO A 154 5.91 25.21 11.46
N PRO A 155 7.25 25.02 11.49
CA PRO A 155 8.15 25.91 10.78
C PRO A 155 7.75 26.02 9.31
N ALA A 156 8.04 27.17 8.70
CA ALA A 156 7.75 27.40 7.28
C ALA A 156 8.30 26.24 6.44
N ALA A 157 7.42 25.62 5.65
CA ALA A 157 7.80 24.50 4.80
C ALA A 157 8.79 24.99 3.74
N GLY A 158 9.98 24.39 3.71
CA GLY A 158 10.91 24.59 2.61
C GLY A 158 10.36 23.94 1.33
N VAL A 159 10.53 24.61 0.19
CA VAL A 159 10.29 23.97 -1.11
C VAL A 159 11.30 22.82 -1.25
N GLN A 160 10.80 21.61 -1.44
CA GLN A 160 11.64 20.42 -1.68
C GLN A 160 11.23 19.78 -3.02
N GLY A 161 12.22 19.52 -3.88
CA GLY A 161 12.01 18.91 -5.18
C GLY A 161 12.01 17.37 -5.14
N GLY A 162 11.68 16.75 -6.27
CA GLY A 162 11.80 15.30 -6.48
C GLY A 162 10.57 14.46 -6.12
N ALA A 163 9.47 15.09 -5.69
CA ALA A 163 8.21 14.39 -5.52
C ALA A 163 7.50 14.14 -6.85
N MET A 164 6.79 13.02 -6.90
CA MET A 164 6.08 12.55 -8.10
C MET A 164 4.62 12.25 -7.78
N PHE A 165 3.78 12.39 -8.78
CA PHE A 165 2.49 11.71 -8.82
C PHE A 165 2.67 10.28 -9.34
N TYR A 166 1.98 9.33 -8.73
CA TYR A 166 1.93 7.93 -9.15
C TYR A 166 0.47 7.51 -9.35
N CYS A 167 0.21 6.65 -10.33
CA CYS A 167 -1.00 5.83 -10.39
C CYS A 167 -0.56 4.38 -10.28
N LYS A 168 -0.81 3.78 -9.12
CA LYS A 168 -0.24 2.46 -8.78
C LYS A 168 -0.81 1.36 -9.67
N SER A 169 -2.11 1.39 -9.95
CA SER A 169 -2.78 0.42 -10.81
C SER A 169 -2.30 0.46 -12.27
N CYS A 170 -1.77 1.59 -12.74
CA CYS A 170 -1.32 1.75 -14.13
C CYS A 170 0.21 1.74 -14.26
N ASN A 171 0.95 1.64 -13.16
CA ASN A 171 2.39 1.88 -13.12
C ASN A 171 2.80 3.20 -13.81
N TYR A 172 1.95 4.23 -13.72
CA TYR A 172 2.18 5.53 -14.32
C TYR A 172 2.77 6.49 -13.28
N ASN A 173 3.68 7.36 -13.71
CA ASN A 173 4.20 8.45 -12.88
C ASN A 173 4.31 9.77 -13.65
N SER A 174 4.30 10.88 -12.92
CA SER A 174 4.44 12.22 -13.51
C SER A 174 4.82 13.26 -12.46
N GLU A 175 5.73 14.17 -12.80
CA GLU A 175 6.01 15.38 -12.01
C GLU A 175 4.90 16.44 -12.16
N TYR A 176 4.12 16.36 -13.24
CA TYR A 176 3.18 17.42 -13.63
C TYR A 176 1.74 17.05 -13.31
N LEU A 177 1.09 17.86 -12.49
CA LEU A 177 -0.32 17.66 -12.12
C LEU A 177 -1.26 17.61 -13.33
N LYS A 178 -1.05 18.46 -14.34
CA LYS A 178 -1.88 18.47 -15.55
C LYS A 178 -1.84 17.13 -16.29
N LYS A 179 -0.64 16.53 -16.43
CA LYS A 179 -0.49 15.21 -17.07
C LYS A 179 -1.12 14.12 -16.22
N PHE A 180 -0.94 14.18 -14.90
CA PHE A 180 -1.54 13.25 -13.96
C PHE A 180 -3.07 13.29 -14.00
N ARG A 181 -3.68 14.49 -13.97
CA ARG A 181 -5.13 14.67 -14.13
C ARG A 181 -5.65 14.13 -15.46
N LYS A 182 -4.94 14.44 -16.55
CA LYS A 182 -5.29 13.90 -17.87
C LYS A 182 -5.29 12.37 -17.84
N HIS A 183 -4.25 11.75 -17.28
CA HIS A 183 -4.16 10.30 -17.10
C HIS A 183 -5.36 9.75 -16.32
N LEU A 184 -5.65 10.31 -15.14
CA LEU A 184 -6.78 9.87 -14.31
C LEU A 184 -8.13 10.03 -15.01
N SER A 185 -8.32 11.09 -15.81
CA SER A 185 -9.56 11.31 -16.57
C SER A 185 -9.72 10.41 -17.79
N SER A 186 -8.61 9.99 -18.40
CA SER A 186 -8.62 9.05 -19.53
C SER A 186 -8.68 7.59 -19.09
N TYR A 187 -8.40 7.33 -17.82
CA TYR A 187 -8.41 5.99 -17.26
C TYR A 187 -9.84 5.56 -16.93
N SER A 188 -10.39 4.65 -17.72
CA SER A 188 -11.57 3.89 -17.37
C SER A 188 -11.15 2.46 -17.04
N TYR A 189 -11.64 1.94 -15.90
CA TYR A 189 -11.52 0.51 -15.60
C TYR A 189 -12.49 -0.25 -16.51
N ASP A 190 -11.97 -0.88 -17.56
CA ASP A 190 -12.74 -1.81 -18.38
C ASP A 190 -12.47 -3.24 -17.92
N ALA A 191 -13.41 -3.80 -17.15
CA ALA A 191 -13.33 -5.19 -16.66
C ALA A 191 -13.14 -6.20 -17.80
N ARG A 192 -13.56 -5.88 -19.04
CA ARG A 192 -13.37 -6.74 -20.21
C ARG A 192 -11.92 -6.95 -20.60
N GLN A 193 -11.02 -6.05 -20.19
CA GLN A 193 -9.60 -6.14 -20.53
C GLN A 193 -8.79 -6.97 -19.53
N VAL A 194 -9.37 -7.35 -18.39
CA VAL A 194 -8.66 -8.08 -17.32
C VAL A 194 -8.18 -9.44 -17.81
N ARG A 195 -9.08 -10.28 -18.34
CA ARG A 195 -8.73 -11.62 -18.83
C ARG A 195 -7.71 -11.59 -19.99
N PRO A 196 -7.92 -10.81 -21.08
CA PRO A 196 -6.94 -10.73 -22.15
C PRO A 196 -5.54 -10.30 -21.69
N SER A 197 -5.47 -9.39 -20.71
CA SER A 197 -4.19 -8.94 -20.16
C SER A 197 -3.47 -10.03 -19.37
N ILE A 198 -4.20 -10.79 -18.56
CA ILE A 198 -3.64 -11.93 -17.80
C ILE A 198 -3.20 -13.04 -18.75
N GLU A 199 -4.03 -13.40 -19.72
CA GLU A 199 -3.69 -14.43 -20.72
C GLU A 199 -2.44 -14.05 -21.53
N ALA A 200 -2.31 -12.77 -21.92
CA ALA A 200 -1.11 -12.28 -22.60
C ALA A 200 0.15 -12.42 -21.73
N ALA A 201 0.08 -12.07 -20.44
CA ALA A 201 1.21 -12.20 -19.51
C ALA A 201 1.58 -13.67 -19.23
N VAL A 202 0.58 -14.56 -19.12
CA VAL A 202 0.80 -15.99 -18.85
C VAL A 202 1.32 -16.72 -20.08
N LYS A 203 0.99 -16.26 -21.29
CA LYS A 203 1.52 -16.83 -22.55
C LYS A 203 3.04 -16.80 -22.63
N GLU A 204 3.70 -15.85 -21.96
CA GLU A 204 5.17 -15.80 -21.87
C GLU A 204 5.76 -16.90 -20.98
N LEU A 205 4.94 -17.57 -20.15
CA LEU A 205 5.35 -18.62 -19.21
C LEU A 205 5.18 -20.05 -19.78
N GLY A 206 4.57 -20.20 -20.98
CA GLY A 206 4.40 -21.47 -21.68
C GLY A 206 2.94 -21.82 -22.01
N ASP A 207 2.74 -22.79 -22.90
CA ASP A 207 1.42 -23.29 -23.27
C ASP A 207 0.91 -24.29 -22.21
N GLY A 208 -0.17 -23.94 -21.51
CA GLY A 208 -0.83 -24.77 -20.50
C GLY A 208 -2.24 -24.26 -20.18
N PRO A 209 -3.08 -25.06 -19.50
CA PRO A 209 -4.41 -24.60 -19.10
C PRO A 209 -4.30 -23.41 -18.13
N VAL A 210 -5.03 -22.34 -18.42
CA VAL A 210 -5.10 -21.13 -17.57
C VAL A 210 -6.50 -21.06 -16.98
N SER A 211 -6.59 -21.04 -15.65
CA SER A 211 -7.81 -20.67 -14.92
C SER A 211 -7.57 -19.33 -14.22
N ILE A 212 -8.56 -18.45 -14.31
CA ILE A 212 -8.53 -17.13 -13.67
C ILE A 212 -9.74 -17.07 -12.74
N THR A 213 -9.48 -17.00 -11.44
CA THR A 213 -10.52 -16.82 -10.42
C THR A 213 -10.32 -15.47 -9.73
N ALA A 214 -11.35 -14.64 -9.77
CA ALA A 214 -11.41 -13.38 -9.05
C ALA A 214 -12.07 -13.58 -7.68
N TYR A 215 -11.41 -13.07 -6.64
CA TYR A 215 -11.88 -13.13 -5.25
C TYR A 215 -12.27 -11.74 -4.78
N GLY A 216 -13.41 -11.62 -4.09
CA GLY A 216 -13.77 -10.37 -3.43
C GLY A 216 -15.15 -10.39 -2.79
N ASP A 217 -15.45 -9.31 -2.06
CA ASP A 217 -16.74 -9.05 -1.42
C ASP A 217 -17.68 -8.30 -2.40
N HIS A 218 -18.91 -8.81 -2.55
CA HIS A 218 -19.96 -8.22 -3.41
C HIS A 218 -20.41 -6.83 -2.95
N LYS A 219 -20.15 -6.46 -1.69
CA LYS A 219 -20.52 -5.11 -1.20
C LYS A 219 -19.61 -4.00 -1.73
N HIS A 220 -18.39 -4.33 -2.17
CA HIS A 220 -17.37 -3.33 -2.48
C HIS A 220 -16.68 -3.54 -3.84
N THR A 221 -16.84 -4.72 -4.48
CA THR A 221 -16.18 -5.02 -5.75
C THR A 221 -17.22 -5.37 -6.82
N PRO A 222 -17.31 -4.64 -7.95
CA PRO A 222 -18.23 -4.98 -9.04
C PRO A 222 -17.72 -6.19 -9.84
N LEU A 223 -17.62 -7.35 -9.18
CA LEU A 223 -17.13 -8.61 -9.76
C LEU A 223 -18.06 -9.14 -10.86
N GLN A 224 -19.33 -8.75 -10.88
CA GLN A 224 -20.30 -9.15 -11.91
C GLN A 224 -19.82 -8.81 -13.33
N ALA A 225 -19.07 -7.71 -13.50
CA ALA A 225 -18.49 -7.32 -14.79
C ALA A 225 -17.38 -8.26 -15.28
N LEU A 226 -16.79 -9.08 -14.39
CA LEU A 226 -15.76 -10.07 -14.72
C LEU A 226 -16.37 -11.42 -15.08
N SER A 227 -17.52 -11.79 -14.51
CA SER A 227 -18.20 -13.06 -14.83
C SER A 227 -18.48 -13.20 -16.32
N SER A 228 -18.92 -12.10 -16.97
CA SER A 228 -19.21 -12.06 -18.40
C SER A 228 -17.98 -12.18 -19.30
N THR A 229 -16.77 -12.16 -18.72
CA THR A 229 -15.50 -12.36 -19.41
C THR A 229 -14.97 -13.79 -19.27
N GLY A 230 -15.73 -14.67 -18.59
CA GLY A 230 -15.34 -16.04 -18.28
C GLY A 230 -14.22 -16.15 -17.25
N VAL A 231 -14.08 -15.13 -16.39
CA VAL A 231 -13.32 -15.20 -15.14
C VAL A 231 -14.24 -15.78 -14.08
N ASP A 232 -13.80 -16.84 -13.40
CA ASP A 232 -14.56 -17.45 -12.31
C ASP A 232 -14.61 -16.50 -11.12
N ILE A 233 -15.74 -16.47 -10.41
CA ILE A 233 -15.92 -15.59 -9.24
C ILE A 233 -16.05 -16.44 -7.99
N ALA A 234 -15.15 -16.22 -7.05
CA ALA A 234 -15.20 -16.81 -5.72
C ALA A 234 -15.59 -15.75 -4.69
N HIS A 235 -16.67 -16.02 -3.96
CA HIS A 235 -17.17 -15.14 -2.92
C HIS A 235 -16.34 -15.34 -1.64
N THR A 236 -15.81 -14.26 -1.07
CA THR A 236 -15.03 -14.33 0.16
C THR A 236 -15.36 -13.20 1.12
N VAL A 237 -15.34 -13.49 2.42
CA VAL A 237 -15.26 -12.47 3.48
C VAL A 237 -13.77 -12.12 3.66
N SER A 238 -13.45 -10.84 3.94
CA SER A 238 -12.08 -10.30 4.13
C SER A 238 -11.11 -11.28 4.80
N ASP A 239 -11.52 -11.91 5.90
CA ASP A 239 -10.62 -12.63 6.78
C ASP A 239 -10.35 -14.08 6.33
N VAL A 240 -11.04 -14.55 5.29
CA VAL A 240 -10.87 -15.91 4.73
C VAL A 240 -10.42 -15.93 3.27
N THR A 241 -10.25 -14.77 2.64
CA THR A 241 -9.87 -14.66 1.22
C THR A 241 -8.60 -15.43 0.92
N TYR A 242 -7.55 -15.28 1.72
CA TYR A 242 -6.27 -15.99 1.51
C TYR A 242 -6.41 -17.52 1.66
N SER A 243 -7.11 -18.00 2.70
CA SER A 243 -7.32 -19.44 2.90
C SER A 243 -8.13 -20.07 1.77
N ARG A 244 -9.10 -19.33 1.22
CA ARG A 244 -9.90 -19.78 0.09
C ARG A 244 -9.07 -19.82 -1.20
N MET A 245 -8.33 -18.75 -1.49
CA MET A 245 -7.40 -18.70 -2.63
C MET A 245 -6.42 -19.88 -2.61
N PHE A 246 -5.83 -20.17 -1.44
CA PHE A 246 -4.89 -21.28 -1.30
C PHE A 246 -5.57 -22.64 -1.50
N SER A 247 -6.78 -22.82 -0.98
CA SER A 247 -7.55 -24.07 -1.14
C SER A 247 -7.90 -24.32 -2.61
N ASP A 248 -8.40 -23.31 -3.30
CA ASP A 248 -8.77 -23.40 -4.72
C ASP A 248 -7.52 -23.61 -5.60
N MET A 249 -6.38 -22.99 -5.26
CA MET A 249 -5.09 -23.25 -5.94
C MET A 249 -4.65 -24.71 -5.79
N LEU A 250 -4.76 -25.29 -4.58
CA LEU A 250 -4.43 -26.70 -4.34
C LEU A 250 -5.39 -27.64 -5.08
N GLU A 251 -6.68 -27.31 -5.13
CA GLU A 251 -7.68 -28.08 -5.87
C GLU A 251 -7.42 -28.03 -7.37
N TRP A 252 -7.14 -26.84 -7.92
CA TRP A 252 -6.77 -26.68 -9.33
C TRP A 252 -5.51 -27.48 -9.67
N HIS A 253 -4.47 -27.43 -8.82
CA HIS A 253 -3.27 -28.25 -9.01
C HIS A 253 -3.61 -29.73 -9.01
N ARG A 254 -4.41 -30.22 -8.06
CA ARG A 254 -4.81 -31.64 -8.01
C ARG A 254 -5.53 -32.08 -9.28
N ASN A 255 -6.37 -31.21 -9.84
CA ASN A 255 -7.17 -31.51 -11.04
C ASN A 255 -6.37 -31.40 -12.35
N ASN A 256 -5.26 -30.67 -12.37
CA ASN A 256 -4.44 -30.42 -13.56
C ASN A 256 -3.02 -30.99 -13.50
N SER A 257 -2.68 -31.70 -12.41
CA SER A 257 -1.46 -32.49 -12.33
C SER A 257 -1.56 -33.64 -13.33
N SER A 258 -0.75 -33.62 -14.38
CA SER A 258 -0.53 -34.81 -15.20
C SER A 258 -0.01 -35.90 -14.27
N SER A 259 -0.73 -37.02 -14.22
CA SER A 259 -0.38 -38.21 -13.48
C SER A 259 0.96 -38.75 -14.00
N ASN A 260 2.08 -38.29 -13.45
CA ASN A 260 3.40 -38.90 -13.63
C ASN A 260 4.39 -38.43 -12.55
N SER A 261 4.50 -39.17 -11.44
CA SER A 261 5.64 -40.09 -11.24
C SER A 261 5.51 -40.82 -9.91
N CYS A 262 5.73 -42.13 -9.95
CA CYS A 262 5.95 -43.02 -8.82
C CYS A 262 7.01 -42.46 -7.86
N TYR A 263 6.76 -42.45 -6.55
CA TYR A 263 7.79 -42.69 -5.52
C TYR A 263 7.16 -43.15 -4.18
N ASN A 264 7.40 -44.43 -3.88
CA ASN A 264 7.58 -45.09 -2.58
C ASN A 264 6.44 -45.12 -1.55
N HIS A 265 5.64 -46.20 -1.62
CA HIS A 265 5.35 -46.97 -0.40
C HIS A 265 6.64 -47.67 0.05
N ALA A 266 7.32 -47.10 1.05
CA ALA A 266 8.12 -47.88 1.98
C ALA A 266 7.26 -48.08 3.23
N HIS A 267 6.51 -49.18 3.27
CA HIS A 267 5.95 -49.65 4.53
C HIS A 267 7.09 -50.25 5.35
N ILE A 268 7.23 -49.71 6.57
CA ILE A 268 7.91 -50.36 7.68
C ILE A 268 7.12 -51.63 8.01
N GLY A 269 7.83 -52.76 8.03
CA GLY A 269 7.36 -54.09 8.40
C GLY A 269 8.49 -55.10 8.19
#